data_AF-A0A3Q2DGG6-F1
#
_entry.id   AF-A0A3Q2DGG6-F1
#
_cell.length_a   1.000
_cell.length_b   1.000
_cell.length_c   1.000
_cell.angle_alpha   90.00
_cell.angle_beta   90.00
_cell.angle_gamma   90.00
#
_symmetry.space_group_name_H-M   'P 1'
#
loop_
_entity.id
_entity.type
_entity.pdbx_description
1 polymer ?
#
loop_
_entity_poly.entity_id
_entity_poly.type
_entity_poly.pdbx_seq_one_letter_code
_entity_poly.pdbx_strand_id
1 'polypeptide(L)'
;MWLQQRLKGFPGLLSSSWARRLLIGLLLFLIFYWYLGAERRWSFLGGSSVPGGAAGECLQTEIHMWKSIVERGEGIYKSPEEPLDTPFVTGNGHILIDIDSNRLWVASSTQPGSAPVHQTEHAPRIGVHLMGERAEARATMLRFRKGAVLSVRCASPAAVQSPRDCVSIREEFIAHRSRPNVFLQRIHINNPSDRPAPVEISASSPAPKSRFSSSTDMVGDGEVELSSGTVQVENNQVVMVVVVTRKLKSRFQVPAKSEYSDNILSVVWTSEPIESSKLEGTFSKLRDGAKKEMEELVRVDVNDLVQDHQQAWNDLFFSGVEMRKITDSHTPSGRTVNNTLYYILSSSMAPLLDRRLSGEERARLESSLNYADHCFSGHATMHAENLWPERVSSTAQILQLVTLWTLTLQKRGCKVLVAAGAHGAMQGMVLSFGGLQFTENHLQFQADPDVLHNSYALRGIHYNRDLINLAVLLDGEGKPFLHVSVRQQETPVKLYACEAGCLNEPVELTSEVKGHTFPVMVTQPITPLLYISTDLRHLQDLRHTLHLKAILAHEEHMANRYPGLPFLFWFSVASLITLFHLFLFKLIYNEYCGPGAKPLFRSKVSSKREDDHFSSLDVS
;
A
#
# COMPACT_ATOMS: atom_id res chain seq x y z
N MET A 1 -15.00 -6.01 -55.46
CA MET A 1 -14.48 -6.05 -56.86
C MET A 1 -14.12 -4.67 -57.46
N TRP A 2 -14.22 -3.56 -56.72
CA TRP A 2 -13.88 -2.23 -57.23
C TRP A 2 -12.39 -1.85 -57.08
N LEU A 3 -11.62 -2.58 -56.24
CA LEU A 3 -10.19 -2.35 -56.05
C LEU A 3 -9.29 -3.00 -57.12
N GLN A 4 -9.77 -4.02 -57.84
CA GLN A 4 -8.94 -4.77 -58.78
C GLN A 4 -8.81 -4.13 -60.17
N GLN A 5 -9.63 -3.13 -60.51
CA GLN A 5 -9.59 -2.50 -61.83
C GLN A 5 -8.74 -1.21 -61.90
N ARG A 6 -8.36 -0.59 -60.76
CA ARG A 6 -7.41 0.56 -60.76
C ARG A 6 -5.93 0.19 -60.61
N LEU A 7 -5.60 -1.08 -60.34
CA LEU A 7 -4.22 -1.54 -60.25
C LEU A 7 -3.59 -1.97 -61.59
N LYS A 8 -4.36 -1.99 -62.69
CA LYS A 8 -3.84 -2.33 -64.03
C LYS A 8 -3.30 -1.14 -64.84
N GLY A 9 -3.25 0.06 -64.25
CA GLY A 9 -2.76 1.29 -64.88
C GLY A 9 -1.34 1.73 -64.50
N PHE A 10 -0.54 0.87 -63.86
CA PHE A 10 0.86 1.17 -63.48
C PHE A 10 1.91 0.18 -64.03
N PRO A 11 1.92 -0.19 -65.33
CA PRO A 11 3.11 -0.83 -65.89
C PRO A 11 4.05 0.28 -66.39
N GLY A 12 5.01 0.72 -65.57
CA GLY A 12 6.00 1.68 -66.08
C GLY A 12 7.07 2.24 -65.14
N LEU A 13 6.99 2.06 -63.82
CA LEU A 13 7.96 2.69 -62.90
C LEU A 13 8.76 1.72 -62.01
N LEU A 14 8.60 0.40 -62.16
CA LEU A 14 9.40 -0.60 -61.43
C LEU A 14 9.87 -1.71 -62.38
N SER A 15 10.61 -1.31 -63.42
CA SER A 15 11.18 -2.21 -64.45
C SER A 15 12.49 -2.88 -64.00
N SER A 16 13.12 -2.43 -62.92
CA SER A 16 14.36 -3.03 -62.44
C SER A 16 14.10 -3.97 -61.26
N SER A 17 14.52 -5.24 -61.41
CA SER A 17 14.55 -6.23 -60.32
C SER A 17 15.33 -5.75 -59.10
N TRP A 18 16.25 -4.80 -59.30
CA TRP A 18 17.00 -4.11 -58.25
C TRP A 18 16.11 -3.22 -57.38
N ALA A 19 15.19 -2.45 -57.98
CA ALA A 19 14.29 -1.58 -57.23
C ALA A 19 13.36 -2.37 -56.31
N ARG A 20 12.89 -3.55 -56.73
CA ARG A 20 12.08 -4.45 -55.87
C ARG A 20 12.89 -5.02 -54.70
N ARG A 21 14.14 -5.43 -54.94
CA ARG A 21 15.03 -5.92 -53.88
C ARG A 21 15.36 -4.82 -52.87
N LEU A 22 15.54 -3.59 -53.34
CA LEU A 22 15.83 -2.44 -52.48
C LEU A 22 14.62 -2.04 -51.64
N LEU A 23 13.41 -2.09 -52.22
CA LEU A 23 12.16 -1.83 -51.49
C LEU A 23 11.88 -2.90 -50.43
N ILE A 24 12.13 -4.17 -50.75
CA ILE A 24 12.02 -5.27 -49.77
C ILE A 24 13.08 -5.12 -48.67
N GLY A 25 14.33 -4.77 -49.03
CA GLY A 25 15.39 -4.49 -48.07
C GLY A 25 15.06 -3.31 -47.15
N LEU A 26 14.47 -2.25 -47.69
CA LEU A 26 14.08 -1.06 -46.94
C LEU A 26 12.86 -1.33 -46.04
N LEU A 27 11.92 -2.17 -46.49
CA LEU A 27 10.78 -2.61 -45.68
C LEU A 27 11.21 -3.54 -44.55
N LEU A 28 12.13 -4.49 -44.82
CA LEU A 28 12.75 -5.31 -43.78
C LEU A 28 13.55 -4.45 -42.80
N PHE A 29 14.29 -3.46 -43.29
CA PHE A 29 15.02 -2.52 -42.44
C PHE A 29 14.07 -1.70 -41.57
N LEU A 30 12.92 -1.25 -42.10
CA LEU A 30 11.90 -0.55 -41.31
C LEU A 30 11.23 -1.45 -40.28
N ILE A 31 10.95 -2.71 -40.60
CA ILE A 31 10.44 -3.70 -39.64
C ILE A 31 11.47 -3.96 -38.55
N PHE A 32 12.74 -4.15 -38.92
CA PHE A 32 13.84 -4.34 -37.96
C PHE A 32 14.03 -3.09 -37.10
N TYR A 33 13.97 -1.90 -37.71
CA TYR A 33 14.01 -0.61 -37.03
C TYR A 33 12.84 -0.44 -36.07
N TRP A 34 11.64 -0.90 -36.43
CA TRP A 34 10.46 -0.77 -35.59
C TRP A 34 10.49 -1.76 -34.42
N TYR A 35 10.89 -3.01 -34.69
CA TYR A 35 11.04 -4.06 -33.67
C TYR A 35 12.21 -3.82 -32.70
N LEU A 36 13.32 -3.23 -33.17
CA LEU A 36 14.47 -2.90 -32.30
C LEU A 36 14.41 -1.45 -31.77
N GLY A 37 13.68 -0.57 -32.44
CA GLY A 37 13.63 0.85 -32.13
C GLY A 37 12.52 1.26 -31.17
N ALA A 38 11.48 0.43 -30.99
CA ALA A 38 10.40 0.72 -30.04
C ALA A 38 10.77 0.39 -28.58
N GLU A 39 11.71 -0.53 -28.33
CA GLU A 39 12.09 -0.92 -26.96
C GLU A 39 13.61 -1.01 -26.69
N ARG A 40 14.50 -0.86 -27.69
CA ARG A 40 15.93 -1.19 -27.52
C ARG A 40 16.95 -0.27 -28.16
N ARG A 41 16.55 0.90 -28.67
CA ARG A 41 17.49 1.90 -29.22
C ARG A 41 18.06 2.82 -28.14
N TRP A 42 18.99 2.25 -27.35
CA TRP A 42 20.19 2.87 -26.76
C TRP A 42 20.87 1.99 -25.68
N SER A 43 20.74 0.65 -25.71
CA SER A 43 21.45 -0.24 -24.76
C SER A 43 22.49 -1.19 -25.38
N PHE A 44 22.71 -1.16 -26.69
CA PHE A 44 23.62 -2.10 -27.37
C PHE A 44 25.02 -1.55 -27.69
N LEU A 45 25.26 -0.24 -27.51
CA LEU A 45 26.59 0.36 -27.70
C LEU A 45 27.14 1.09 -26.46
N GLY A 46 26.34 1.19 -25.41
CA GLY A 46 26.82 1.35 -24.03
C GLY A 46 26.35 0.12 -23.29
N GLY A 47 27.26 -0.66 -22.69
CA GLY A 47 26.84 -1.65 -21.70
C GLY A 47 25.92 -0.97 -20.70
N SER A 48 24.86 -1.62 -20.24
CA SER A 48 23.95 -1.03 -19.26
C SER A 48 24.75 -0.68 -18.00
N SER A 49 25.30 0.53 -17.95
CA SER A 49 26.03 1.00 -16.80
C SER A 49 24.97 1.24 -15.74
N VAL A 50 24.88 0.31 -14.78
CA VAL A 50 24.06 0.51 -13.60
C VAL A 50 24.42 1.89 -13.02
N PRO A 51 23.45 2.76 -12.72
CA PRO A 51 23.73 4.04 -12.08
C PRO A 51 24.59 3.82 -10.83
N GLY A 52 25.78 4.44 -10.79
CA GLY A 52 26.74 4.26 -9.68
C GLY A 52 27.84 3.21 -9.89
N GLY A 53 27.94 2.57 -11.07
CA GLY A 53 29.03 1.64 -11.41
C GLY A 53 29.05 0.41 -10.50
N ALA A 54 30.24 -0.01 -10.06
CA ALA A 54 30.41 -1.19 -9.18
C ALA A 54 29.60 -1.08 -7.87
N ALA A 55 29.46 0.12 -7.30
CA ALA A 55 28.64 0.35 -6.11
C ALA A 55 27.14 0.16 -6.41
N GLY A 56 26.69 0.57 -7.59
CA GLY A 56 25.33 0.34 -8.07
C GLY A 56 25.02 -1.15 -8.26
N GLU A 57 25.93 -1.92 -8.86
CA GLU A 57 25.79 -3.37 -9.03
C GLU A 57 25.74 -4.13 -7.69
N CYS A 58 26.58 -3.73 -6.72
CA CYS A 58 26.50 -4.22 -5.34
C CYS A 58 25.10 -3.96 -4.75
N LEU A 59 24.61 -2.72 -4.89
CA LEU A 59 23.31 -2.34 -4.34
C LEU A 59 22.15 -3.12 -4.98
N GLN A 60 22.21 -3.40 -6.29
CA GLN A 60 21.17 -4.18 -6.97
C GLN A 60 21.06 -5.61 -6.43
N THR A 61 22.19 -6.21 -6.01
CA THR A 61 22.18 -7.53 -5.36
C THR A 61 21.41 -7.49 -4.04
N GLU A 62 21.55 -6.41 -3.28
CA GLU A 62 20.83 -6.17 -2.03
C GLU A 62 19.33 -5.93 -2.27
N ILE A 63 18.98 -5.08 -3.25
CA ILE A 63 17.59 -4.77 -3.61
C ILE A 63 16.86 -5.99 -4.16
N HIS A 64 17.56 -6.90 -4.86
CA HIS A 64 16.95 -8.11 -5.40
C HIS A 64 16.22 -8.93 -4.32
N MET A 65 16.75 -8.97 -3.10
CA MET A 65 16.11 -9.65 -1.96
C MET A 65 14.79 -8.98 -1.54
N TRP A 66 14.59 -7.71 -1.84
CA TRP A 66 13.39 -6.94 -1.48
C TRP A 66 12.23 -7.14 -2.43
N LYS A 67 12.48 -7.53 -3.69
CA LYS A 67 11.44 -7.68 -4.73
C LYS A 67 10.28 -8.55 -4.27
N SER A 68 10.59 -9.73 -3.73
CA SER A 68 9.55 -10.66 -3.24
C SER A 68 8.71 -10.07 -2.09
N ILE A 69 9.29 -9.20 -1.26
CA ILE A 69 8.61 -8.57 -0.13
C ILE A 69 7.64 -7.50 -0.64
N VAL A 70 8.05 -6.72 -1.64
CA VAL A 70 7.23 -5.68 -2.27
C VAL A 70 6.09 -6.28 -3.09
N GLU A 71 6.35 -7.37 -3.81
CA GLU A 71 5.34 -8.12 -4.56
C GLU A 71 4.24 -8.69 -3.65
N ARG A 72 4.60 -9.10 -2.42
CA ARG A 72 3.62 -9.49 -1.37
C ARG A 72 2.92 -8.29 -0.71
N GLY A 73 3.24 -7.06 -1.11
CA GLY A 73 2.68 -5.85 -0.52
C GLY A 73 3.15 -5.57 0.91
N GLU A 74 4.27 -6.16 1.35
CA GLU A 74 4.78 -6.06 2.72
C GLU A 74 5.76 -4.90 2.94
N GLY A 75 6.01 -4.11 1.90
CA GLY A 75 6.86 -2.93 1.97
C GLY A 75 6.97 -2.18 0.66
N ILE A 76 7.67 -1.05 0.72
CA ILE A 76 8.03 -0.20 -0.41
C ILE A 76 9.51 0.14 -0.31
N TYR A 77 10.18 0.42 -1.43
CA TYR A 77 11.54 0.92 -1.40
C TYR A 77 11.70 2.11 -2.35
N LYS A 78 12.78 2.84 -2.11
CA LYS A 78 13.33 3.83 -3.05
C LYS A 78 14.75 3.44 -3.40
N SER A 79 15.09 3.60 -4.66
CA SER A 79 16.45 3.45 -5.19
C SER A 79 16.74 4.59 -6.17
N PRO A 80 17.98 4.76 -6.63
CA PRO A 80 18.29 5.75 -7.66
C PRO A 80 17.55 5.49 -9.00
N GLU A 81 17.18 4.25 -9.28
CA GLU A 81 16.44 3.84 -10.48
C GLU A 81 14.92 3.98 -10.31
N GLU A 82 14.42 3.76 -9.09
CA GLU A 82 13.01 3.85 -8.72
C GLU A 82 12.84 4.91 -7.63
N PRO A 83 12.85 6.21 -8.01
CA PRO A 83 12.61 7.27 -7.05
C PRO A 83 11.17 7.18 -6.54
N LEU A 84 11.01 7.36 -5.24
CA LEU A 84 9.70 7.36 -4.59
C LEU A 84 9.61 8.59 -3.68
N ASP A 85 8.59 9.41 -3.92
CA ASP A 85 8.28 10.58 -3.10
C ASP A 85 7.37 10.16 -1.94
N THR A 86 7.96 9.48 -0.97
CA THR A 86 7.25 8.92 0.19
C THR A 86 8.20 8.90 1.39
N PRO A 87 7.77 9.36 2.57
CA PRO A 87 8.63 9.46 3.75
C PRO A 87 8.89 8.07 4.35
N PHE A 88 10.16 7.79 4.64
CA PHE A 88 10.59 6.56 5.31
C PHE A 88 10.67 6.82 6.81
N VAL A 89 9.58 6.48 7.51
CA VAL A 89 9.44 6.70 8.96
C VAL A 89 9.32 5.39 9.73
N THR A 90 9.81 5.38 10.97
CA THR A 90 9.49 4.34 11.96
C THR A 90 8.93 5.02 13.21
N GLY A 91 7.91 4.42 13.82
CA GLY A 91 7.26 5.02 14.98
C GLY A 91 6.44 4.00 15.76
N ASN A 92 6.10 4.37 16.99
CA ASN A 92 5.27 3.57 17.89
C ASN A 92 4.11 4.37 18.51
N GLY A 93 3.86 5.58 18.02
CA GLY A 93 2.87 6.54 18.52
C GLY A 93 3.33 7.43 19.67
N HIS A 94 4.41 7.06 20.38
CA HIS A 94 5.07 7.95 21.34
C HIS A 94 6.22 8.72 20.66
N ILE A 95 7.04 7.99 19.91
CA ILE A 95 8.08 8.54 19.05
C ILE A 95 7.78 8.22 17.59
N LEU A 96 8.13 9.15 16.71
CA LEU A 96 8.12 8.96 15.26
C LEU A 96 9.41 9.56 14.70
N ILE A 97 10.15 8.77 13.94
CA ILE A 97 11.45 9.16 13.42
C ILE A 97 11.39 9.17 11.91
N ASP A 98 11.69 10.32 11.34
CA ASP A 98 11.88 10.50 9.92
C ASP A 98 13.36 10.25 9.58
N ILE A 99 13.61 9.13 8.89
CA ILE A 99 14.95 8.67 8.57
C ILE A 99 15.61 9.52 7.48
N ASP A 100 14.81 10.16 6.64
CA ASP A 100 15.29 10.98 5.54
C ASP A 100 15.68 12.38 6.01
N SER A 101 14.83 13.00 6.82
CA SER A 101 15.15 14.31 7.42
C SER A 101 15.98 14.22 8.70
N ASN A 102 16.19 13.02 9.24
CA ASN A 102 16.83 12.74 10.52
C ASN A 102 16.22 13.58 11.65
N ARG A 103 14.88 13.54 11.77
CA ARG A 103 14.14 14.30 12.78
C ARG A 103 13.33 13.37 13.68
N LEU A 104 13.44 13.61 14.97
CA LEU A 104 12.59 13.00 15.99
C LEU A 104 11.32 13.84 16.20
N TRP A 105 10.18 13.18 16.19
CA TRP A 105 8.87 13.71 16.57
C TRP A 105 8.37 12.97 17.80
N VAL A 106 7.76 13.70 18.74
CA VAL A 106 7.33 13.14 20.02
C VAL A 106 5.90 13.53 20.34
N ALA A 107 5.15 12.59 20.91
CA ALA A 107 3.83 12.86 21.47
C ALA A 107 3.96 13.56 22.83
N SER A 108 3.12 14.57 23.06
CA SER A 108 3.03 15.32 24.33
C SER A 108 2.19 14.63 25.40
N SER A 109 1.52 13.53 25.07
CA SER A 109 0.73 12.73 26.02
C SER A 109 0.92 11.25 25.76
N THR A 110 0.76 10.47 26.83
CA THR A 110 0.73 9.00 26.80
C THR A 110 -0.67 8.45 26.53
N GLN A 111 -1.70 9.30 26.45
CA GLN A 111 -3.06 8.88 26.15
C GLN A 111 -3.27 8.66 24.64
N PRO A 112 -3.85 7.51 24.23
CA PRO A 112 -4.22 7.27 22.84
C PRO A 112 -5.35 8.19 22.37
N GLY A 113 -5.30 8.59 21.10
CA GLY A 113 -6.41 9.25 20.41
C GLY A 113 -6.34 10.79 20.41
N SER A 114 -5.41 11.32 19.60
CA SER A 114 -5.24 12.76 19.26
C SER A 114 -4.23 13.55 20.11
N ALA A 115 -3.31 12.92 20.82
CA ALA A 115 -2.20 13.64 21.46
C ALA A 115 -1.43 14.48 20.41
N PRO A 116 -1.21 15.78 20.63
CA PRO A 116 -0.39 16.60 19.75
C PRO A 116 1.02 16.02 19.64
N VAL A 117 1.49 15.87 18.41
CA VAL A 117 2.84 15.39 18.09
C VAL A 117 3.67 16.58 17.65
N HIS A 118 4.86 16.73 18.24
CA HIS A 118 5.72 17.87 18.01
C HIS A 118 7.05 17.45 17.40
N GLN A 119 7.50 18.21 16.40
CA GLN A 119 8.84 18.06 15.84
C GLN A 119 9.88 18.57 16.83
N THR A 120 10.95 17.81 17.03
CA THR A 120 12.11 18.22 17.82
C THR A 120 13.27 18.61 16.91
N GLU A 121 14.25 19.32 17.46
CA GLU A 121 15.51 19.60 16.76
C GLU A 121 16.53 18.46 16.91
N HIS A 122 16.22 17.43 17.72
CA HIS A 122 17.09 16.28 17.94
C HIS A 122 17.20 15.42 16.68
N ALA A 123 18.42 14.96 16.42
CA ALA A 123 18.78 14.12 15.29
C ALA A 123 19.13 12.71 15.79
N PRO A 124 18.17 11.76 15.76
CA PRO A 124 18.30 10.48 16.45
C PRO A 124 19.25 9.49 15.74
N ARG A 125 19.50 9.64 14.44
CA ARG A 125 20.38 8.75 13.69
C ARG A 125 21.85 9.08 13.95
N ILE A 126 22.61 8.05 14.30
CA ILE A 126 24.08 8.09 14.30
C ILE A 126 24.57 7.78 12.88
N GLY A 127 25.43 8.64 12.33
CA GLY A 127 26.03 8.48 11.01
C GLY A 127 27.13 7.42 11.02
N VAL A 128 27.12 6.55 10.01
CA VAL A 128 28.18 5.56 9.76
C VAL A 128 28.82 5.88 8.41
N HIS A 129 30.09 6.26 8.40
CA HIS A 129 30.77 6.75 7.20
C HIS A 129 31.98 5.89 6.88
N LEU A 130 32.11 5.45 5.63
CA LEU A 130 33.29 4.76 5.15
C LEU A 130 34.34 5.80 4.74
N MET A 131 35.52 5.76 5.35
CA MET A 131 36.56 6.74 5.03
C MET A 131 37.23 6.40 3.69
N GLY A 132 37.36 7.39 2.80
CA GLY A 132 38.06 7.23 1.52
C GLY A 132 37.26 6.51 0.42
N GLU A 133 35.93 6.51 0.53
CA GLU A 133 35.04 6.06 -0.55
C GLU A 133 35.11 6.97 -1.78
N ARG A 134 34.99 6.39 -2.98
CA ARG A 134 34.92 7.15 -4.25
C ARG A 134 33.54 7.18 -4.88
N ALA A 135 32.77 6.13 -4.64
CA ALA A 135 31.42 5.97 -5.16
C ALA A 135 30.56 5.27 -4.11
N GLU A 136 29.37 5.82 -3.86
CA GLU A 136 28.37 5.27 -2.95
C GLU A 136 27.05 5.17 -3.71
N ALA A 137 26.34 4.06 -3.53
CA ALA A 137 24.98 3.87 -3.98
C ALA A 137 24.10 3.49 -2.79
N ARG A 138 22.89 4.06 -2.70
CA ARG A 138 21.99 3.89 -1.55
C ARG A 138 20.58 3.51 -1.99
N ALA A 139 19.96 2.62 -1.23
CA ALA A 139 18.51 2.37 -1.27
C ALA A 139 17.93 2.30 0.14
N THR A 140 16.64 2.61 0.25
CA THR A 140 15.92 2.54 1.51
C THR A 140 14.62 1.78 1.31
N MET A 141 14.26 0.90 2.25
CA MET A 141 13.05 0.11 2.26
C MET A 141 12.26 0.35 3.55
N LEU A 142 10.95 0.51 3.41
CA LEU A 142 9.99 0.53 4.50
C LEU A 142 9.33 -0.85 4.59
N ARG A 143 9.43 -1.52 5.74
CA ARG A 143 8.87 -2.85 5.94
C ARG A 143 7.65 -2.80 6.87
N PHE A 144 6.46 -2.95 6.31
CA PHE A 144 5.21 -2.75 7.04
C PHE A 144 5.05 -3.75 8.20
N ARG A 145 5.11 -5.05 7.90
CA ARG A 145 4.94 -6.12 8.91
C ARG A 145 6.04 -6.18 9.96
N LYS A 146 7.20 -5.58 9.68
CA LYS A 146 8.33 -5.56 10.61
C LYS A 146 8.46 -4.25 11.38
N GLY A 147 7.68 -3.22 11.07
CA GLY A 147 7.75 -1.95 11.80
C GLY A 147 9.04 -1.15 11.60
N ALA A 148 9.80 -1.44 10.55
CA ALA A 148 11.21 -1.02 10.44
C ALA A 148 11.52 -0.35 9.10
N VAL A 149 12.49 0.57 9.14
CA VAL A 149 13.12 1.14 7.95
C VAL A 149 14.50 0.51 7.79
N LEU A 150 14.79 -0.03 6.61
CA LEU A 150 16.09 -0.57 6.25
C LEU A 150 16.77 0.37 5.25
N SER A 151 17.98 0.82 5.53
CA SER A 151 18.82 1.58 4.60
C SER A 151 20.02 0.72 4.25
N VAL A 152 20.29 0.54 2.96
CA VAL A 152 21.47 -0.17 2.48
C VAL A 152 22.30 0.76 1.61
N ARG A 153 23.60 0.80 1.90
CA ARG A 153 24.59 1.61 1.20
C ARG A 153 25.70 0.68 0.75
N CYS A 154 26.03 0.71 -0.53
CA CYS A 154 27.21 0.05 -1.07
C CYS A 154 28.23 1.12 -1.42
N ALA A 155 29.43 1.00 -0.87
CA ALA A 155 30.53 1.91 -1.13
C ALA A 155 31.71 1.16 -1.76
N SER A 156 32.30 1.76 -2.79
CA SER A 156 33.54 1.25 -3.39
C SER A 156 34.75 2.00 -2.83
N PRO A 157 35.69 1.29 -2.15
CA PRO A 157 36.96 1.87 -1.74
C PRO A 157 37.80 2.28 -2.94
N ALA A 158 38.61 3.34 -2.80
CA ALA A 158 39.40 3.97 -3.86
C ALA A 158 40.29 3.05 -4.73
N ALA A 159 40.57 1.81 -4.31
CA ALA A 159 41.45 0.89 -5.01
C ALA A 159 40.75 -0.15 -5.92
N VAL A 160 39.41 -0.23 -5.90
CA VAL A 160 38.71 -1.40 -6.50
C VAL A 160 37.58 -1.00 -7.46
N GLN A 161 37.59 -1.62 -8.64
CA GLN A 161 36.60 -1.40 -9.71
C GLN A 161 35.64 -2.58 -9.89
N SER A 162 35.73 -3.59 -9.02
CA SER A 162 34.91 -4.80 -9.05
C SER A 162 33.74 -4.69 -8.08
N PRO A 163 32.51 -5.07 -8.48
CA PRO A 163 31.34 -5.10 -7.59
C PRO A 163 31.50 -6.10 -6.44
N ARG A 164 32.39 -7.10 -6.57
CA ARG A 164 32.63 -8.14 -5.55
C ARG A 164 33.40 -7.65 -4.32
N ASP A 165 34.03 -6.49 -4.42
CA ASP A 165 34.87 -5.92 -3.36
C ASP A 165 34.22 -4.67 -2.73
N CYS A 166 32.95 -4.38 -3.06
CA CYS A 166 32.19 -3.30 -2.47
C CYS A 166 31.82 -3.62 -1.03
N VAL A 167 32.03 -2.65 -0.14
CA VAL A 167 31.63 -2.75 1.27
C VAL A 167 30.15 -2.38 1.34
N SER A 168 29.33 -3.25 1.94
CA SER A 168 27.92 -2.97 2.17
C SER A 168 27.66 -2.59 3.63
N ILE A 169 26.91 -1.50 3.83
CA ILE A 169 26.50 -0.99 5.12
C ILE A 169 24.98 -1.06 5.16
N ARG A 170 24.44 -1.92 6.03
CA ARG A 170 23.02 -2.07 6.28
C ARG A 170 22.68 -1.45 7.64
N GLU A 171 21.72 -0.55 7.64
CA GLU A 171 21.20 0.11 8.84
C GLU A 171 19.71 -0.19 8.96
N GLU A 172 19.28 -0.77 10.09
CA GLU A 172 17.87 -1.00 10.40
C GLU A 172 17.44 -0.09 11.55
N PHE A 173 16.34 0.65 11.35
CA PHE A 173 15.81 1.63 12.30
C PHE A 173 14.45 1.17 12.83
N ILE A 174 14.34 1.09 14.15
CA ILE A 174 13.19 0.52 14.85
C ILE A 174 12.79 1.43 16.01
N ALA A 175 11.57 1.98 15.96
CA ALA A 175 10.87 2.46 17.15
C ALA A 175 10.14 1.27 17.81
N HIS A 176 10.58 0.86 18.99
CA HIS A 176 10.11 -0.39 19.60
C HIS A 176 8.60 -0.31 19.91
N ARG A 177 7.83 -1.35 19.57
CA ARG A 177 6.37 -1.26 19.57
C ARG A 177 5.77 -1.42 20.98
N SER A 178 6.31 -2.38 21.75
CA SER A 178 5.88 -2.70 23.11
C SER A 178 6.64 -1.93 24.20
N ARG A 179 7.58 -1.06 23.81
CA ARG A 179 8.41 -0.25 24.71
C ARG A 179 8.43 1.18 24.17
N PRO A 180 7.47 2.03 24.58
CA PRO A 180 7.22 3.33 23.93
C PRO A 180 8.44 4.25 23.83
N ASN A 181 9.35 4.17 24.79
CA ASN A 181 10.50 5.06 24.91
C ASN A 181 11.72 4.59 24.10
N VAL A 182 11.70 3.41 23.49
CA VAL A 182 12.91 2.76 22.95
C VAL A 182 13.03 2.94 21.45
N PHE A 183 14.18 3.44 21.03
CA PHE A 183 14.63 3.48 19.65
C PHE A 183 15.91 2.65 19.48
N LEU A 184 15.98 1.91 18.38
CA LEU A 184 17.10 1.04 18.04
C LEU A 184 17.57 1.35 16.61
N GLN A 185 18.88 1.53 16.45
CA GLN A 185 19.57 1.54 15.16
C GLN A 185 20.57 0.39 15.13
N ARG A 186 20.36 -0.58 14.24
CA ARG A 186 21.24 -1.73 14.05
C ARG A 186 22.13 -1.49 12.86
N ILE A 187 23.43 -1.68 13.03
CA ILE A 187 24.43 -1.48 11.99
C ILE A 187 25.03 -2.84 11.67
N HIS A 188 25.05 -3.18 10.38
CA HIS A 188 25.74 -4.35 9.87
C HIS A 188 26.60 -3.95 8.67
N ILE A 189 27.91 -4.18 8.76
CA ILE A 189 28.88 -3.84 7.73
C ILE A 189 29.51 -5.14 7.25
N ASN A 190 29.40 -5.42 5.95
CA ASN A 190 30.08 -6.54 5.31
C ASN A 190 31.23 -6.02 4.46
N ASN A 191 32.44 -6.46 4.74
CA ASN A 191 33.64 -6.15 3.97
C ASN A 191 34.12 -7.38 3.20
N PRO A 192 33.67 -7.58 1.94
CA PRO A 192 34.13 -8.69 1.12
C PRO A 192 35.48 -8.43 0.47
N SER A 193 36.09 -7.26 0.63
CA SER A 193 37.36 -6.93 0.01
C SER A 193 38.56 -7.59 0.71
N ASP A 194 39.71 -7.57 0.04
CA ASP A 194 40.99 -8.07 0.59
C ASP A 194 41.70 -7.04 1.50
N ARG A 195 41.07 -5.89 1.80
CA ARG A 195 41.66 -4.81 2.60
C ARG A 195 40.76 -4.42 3.77
N PRO A 196 41.32 -3.95 4.89
CA PRO A 196 40.52 -3.42 5.98
C PRO A 196 39.79 -2.14 5.54
N ALA A 197 38.54 -2.01 5.96
CA ALA A 197 37.66 -0.88 5.68
C ALA A 197 37.60 0.06 6.90
N PRO A 198 38.16 1.28 6.83
CA PRO A 198 38.10 2.24 7.93
C PRO A 198 36.71 2.90 8.02
N VAL A 199 36.10 2.82 9.21
CA VAL A 199 34.74 3.32 9.47
C VAL A 199 34.79 4.39 10.57
N GLU A 200 34.09 5.48 10.32
CA GLU A 200 33.86 6.56 11.27
C GLU A 200 32.38 6.61 11.67
N ILE A 201 32.13 6.65 12.97
CA ILE A 201 30.82 6.83 13.58
C ILE A 201 30.75 8.25 14.14
N SER A 202 29.73 9.00 13.73
CA SER A 202 29.51 10.37 14.20
C SER A 202 28.05 10.57 14.62
N ALA A 203 27.86 11.12 15.83
CA ALA A 203 26.57 11.66 16.23
C ALA A 203 26.37 13.04 15.56
N SER A 204 25.14 13.35 15.17
CA SER A 204 24.81 14.69 14.67
C SER A 204 24.93 15.70 15.81
N SER A 205 25.90 16.60 15.73
CA SER A 205 26.01 17.70 16.69
C SER A 205 24.81 18.65 16.56
N PRO A 206 24.23 19.14 17.67
CA PRO A 206 23.19 20.16 17.62
C PRO A 206 23.68 21.40 16.90
N ALA A 207 22.80 22.06 16.13
CA ALA A 207 23.16 23.32 15.46
C ALA A 207 23.56 24.40 16.50
N PRO A 208 24.40 25.40 16.16
CA PRO A 208 24.93 26.40 17.10
C PRO A 208 23.90 27.30 17.82
N LYS A 209 22.60 27.12 17.57
CA LYS A 209 21.46 27.80 18.23
C LYS A 209 20.35 26.83 18.60
N SER A 210 20.65 25.54 18.68
CA SER A 210 19.65 24.53 18.97
C SER A 210 19.16 24.67 20.41
N ARG A 211 17.87 24.38 20.63
CA ARG A 211 17.31 24.22 21.98
C ARG A 211 17.70 22.89 22.63
N PHE A 212 18.52 22.09 21.96
CA PHE A 212 19.07 20.85 22.49
C PHE A 212 20.52 21.03 22.92
N SER A 213 20.85 20.44 24.07
CA SER A 213 22.20 20.33 24.60
C SER A 213 22.55 18.85 24.76
N SER A 214 23.78 18.48 24.44
CA SER A 214 24.31 17.13 24.61
C SER A 214 25.46 17.13 25.62
N SER A 215 25.51 16.10 26.46
CA SER A 215 26.56 15.86 27.44
C SER A 215 26.87 14.36 27.49
N THR A 216 28.07 13.99 27.94
CA THR A 216 28.42 12.58 28.20
C THR A 216 28.17 12.27 29.67
N ASP A 217 27.61 11.10 29.94
CA ASP A 217 27.32 10.61 31.29
C ASP A 217 27.64 9.11 31.37
N MET A 218 27.63 8.54 32.58
CA MET A 218 27.82 7.12 32.83
C MET A 218 26.50 6.47 33.26
N VAL A 219 26.21 5.30 32.68
CA VAL A 219 25.10 4.41 33.08
C VAL A 219 25.66 3.00 33.21
N GLY A 220 25.69 2.47 34.44
CA GLY A 220 26.43 1.26 34.75
C GLY A 220 27.91 1.42 34.42
N ASP A 221 28.47 0.46 33.67
CA ASP A 221 29.88 0.47 33.23
C ASP A 221 30.08 1.13 31.85
N GLY A 222 29.03 1.66 31.23
CA GLY A 222 29.06 2.22 29.87
C GLY A 222 28.92 3.75 29.82
N GLU A 223 29.63 4.37 28.88
CA GLU A 223 29.41 5.77 28.52
C GLU A 223 28.11 5.91 27.70
N VAL A 224 27.32 6.92 28.04
CA VAL A 224 26.12 7.32 27.30
C VAL A 224 26.19 8.79 26.92
N GLU A 225 25.54 9.14 25.82
CA GLU A 225 25.26 10.53 25.46
C GLU A 225 23.87 10.91 25.95
N LEU A 226 23.79 11.93 26.80
CA LEU A 226 22.56 12.54 27.29
C LEU A 226 22.29 13.80 26.46
N SER A 227 21.24 13.78 25.65
CA SER A 227 20.73 14.94 24.92
C SER A 227 19.42 15.42 25.54
N SER A 228 19.27 16.71 25.78
CA SER A 228 18.04 17.27 26.35
C SER A 228 17.67 18.59 25.69
N GLY A 229 16.37 18.84 25.55
CA GLY A 229 15.87 20.07 24.95
C GLY A 229 14.38 20.31 25.18
N THR A 230 13.90 21.46 24.73
CA THR A 230 12.50 21.88 24.92
C THR A 230 11.82 22.17 23.59
N VAL A 231 10.57 21.73 23.45
CA VAL A 231 9.69 22.07 22.34
C VAL A 231 8.62 23.03 22.83
N GLN A 232 8.44 24.15 22.14
CA GLN A 232 7.44 25.16 22.50
C GLN A 232 6.05 24.69 22.06
N VAL A 233 5.09 24.83 22.96
CA VAL A 233 3.67 24.52 22.74
C VAL A 233 2.86 25.80 22.96
N GLU A 234 1.58 25.79 22.61
CA GLU A 234 0.66 26.90 22.87
C GLU A 234 0.62 27.28 24.36
N ASN A 235 0.21 28.51 24.67
CA ASN A 235 0.04 29.03 26.04
C ASN A 235 1.33 29.10 26.90
N ASN A 236 2.49 29.42 26.31
CA ASN A 236 3.78 29.52 27.02
C ASN A 236 4.21 28.22 27.75
N GLN A 237 3.63 27.09 27.36
CA GLN A 237 4.02 25.78 27.88
C GLN A 237 5.09 25.16 26.98
N VAL A 238 5.89 24.29 27.57
CA VAL A 238 6.96 23.57 26.89
C VAL A 238 6.86 22.09 27.17
N VAL A 239 7.19 21.28 26.17
CA VAL A 239 7.42 19.84 26.32
C VAL A 239 8.92 19.65 26.44
N MET A 240 9.35 19.03 27.54
CA MET A 240 10.74 18.68 27.75
C MET A 240 11.01 17.29 27.19
N VAL A 241 12.14 17.16 26.48
CA VAL A 241 12.57 15.91 25.86
C VAL A 241 13.96 15.57 26.39
N VAL A 242 14.14 14.34 26.85
CA VAL A 242 15.42 13.78 27.27
C VAL A 242 15.68 12.51 26.48
N VAL A 243 16.84 12.43 25.86
CA VAL A 243 17.30 11.27 25.08
C VAL A 243 18.61 10.77 25.68
N VAL A 244 18.64 9.51 26.06
CA VAL A 244 19.87 8.81 26.49
C VAL A 244 20.23 7.82 25.40
N THR A 245 21.42 7.95 24.83
CA THR A 245 21.91 7.07 23.75
C THR A 245 23.20 6.38 24.16
N ARG A 246 23.29 5.06 23.92
CA ARG A 246 24.54 4.31 24.15
C ARG A 246 25.64 4.82 23.24
N LYS A 247 26.80 5.18 23.80
CA LYS A 247 27.93 5.68 23.03
C LYS A 247 28.69 4.53 22.38
N LEU A 248 29.12 4.73 21.13
CA LEU A 248 29.95 3.79 20.38
C LEU A 248 31.38 4.32 20.19
N LYS A 249 32.29 3.42 19.82
CA LYS A 249 33.64 3.81 19.39
C LYS A 249 33.55 4.65 18.12
N SER A 250 34.12 5.85 18.15
CA SER A 250 34.01 6.81 17.05
C SER A 250 34.73 6.38 15.77
N ARG A 251 35.81 5.59 15.88
CA ARG A 251 36.56 5.09 14.73
C ARG A 251 37.05 3.67 14.94
N PHE A 252 36.90 2.83 13.92
CA PHE A 252 37.40 1.46 13.92
C PHE A 252 37.64 0.98 12.49
N GLN A 253 38.17 -0.23 12.34
CA GLN A 253 38.40 -0.86 11.04
C GLN A 253 37.68 -2.21 10.99
N VAL A 254 36.96 -2.46 9.91
CA VAL A 254 36.38 -3.77 9.62
C VAL A 254 37.42 -4.58 8.83
N PRO A 255 37.93 -5.71 9.36
CA PRO A 255 38.94 -6.51 8.68
C PRO A 255 38.50 -6.99 7.28
N ALA A 256 39.48 -7.39 6.46
CA ALA A 256 39.21 -8.01 5.16
C ALA A 256 38.42 -9.31 5.32
N LYS A 257 37.51 -9.60 4.37
CA LYS A 257 36.65 -10.81 4.36
C LYS A 257 35.89 -11.03 5.68
N SER A 258 35.43 -9.96 6.32
CA SER A 258 34.77 -10.05 7.62
C SER A 258 33.54 -9.17 7.71
N GLU A 259 32.73 -9.44 8.72
CA GLU A 259 31.51 -8.70 9.02
C GLU A 259 31.61 -8.05 10.39
N TYR A 260 30.98 -6.88 10.53
CA TYR A 260 30.85 -6.15 11.78
C TYR A 260 29.36 -5.90 12.04
N SER A 261 28.92 -6.15 13.27
CA SER A 261 27.55 -5.83 13.70
C SER A 261 27.57 -5.13 15.04
N ASP A 262 26.78 -4.08 15.17
CA ASP A 262 26.62 -3.35 16.43
C ASP A 262 25.22 -2.74 16.51
N ASN A 263 24.79 -2.42 17.73
CA ASN A 263 23.45 -1.94 18.03
C ASN A 263 23.53 -0.68 18.89
N ILE A 264 22.88 0.38 18.39
CA ILE A 264 22.72 1.64 19.09
C ILE A 264 21.34 1.65 19.73
N LEU A 265 21.32 1.75 21.04
CA LEU A 265 20.10 1.88 21.84
C LEU A 265 19.94 3.32 22.29
N SER A 266 18.73 3.85 22.12
CA SER A 266 18.33 5.16 22.60
C SER A 266 17.02 5.07 23.38
N VAL A 267 16.95 5.81 24.48
CA VAL A 267 15.77 5.94 25.33
C VAL A 267 15.31 7.38 25.29
N VAL A 268 14.07 7.61 24.87
CA VAL A 268 13.44 8.92 24.70
C VAL A 268 12.34 9.06 25.75
N TRP A 269 12.47 10.04 26.63
CA TRP A 269 11.46 10.41 27.62
C TRP A 269 10.96 11.83 27.34
N THR A 270 9.65 12.03 27.47
CA THR A 270 9.01 13.34 27.32
C THR A 270 8.14 13.69 28.51
N SER A 271 7.96 14.99 28.75
CA SER A 271 6.96 15.49 29.68
C SER A 271 5.64 15.78 28.98
N GLU A 272 4.56 15.84 29.75
CA GLU A 272 3.39 16.62 29.37
C GLU A 272 3.74 18.11 29.23
N PRO A 273 2.89 18.94 28.58
CA PRO A 273 3.11 20.38 28.53
C PRO A 273 3.22 20.98 29.94
N ILE A 274 4.37 21.59 30.24
CA ILE A 274 4.67 22.19 31.54
C ILE A 274 5.01 23.68 31.40
N GLU A 275 4.83 24.42 32.49
CA GLU A 275 5.33 25.78 32.61
C GLU A 275 6.86 25.80 32.76
N SER A 276 7.48 26.87 32.25
CA SER A 276 8.94 27.08 32.34
C SER A 276 9.48 27.04 33.78
N SER A 277 8.66 27.35 34.78
CA SER A 277 9.02 27.31 36.21
C SER A 277 9.32 25.90 36.72
N LYS A 278 8.76 24.86 36.09
CA LYS A 278 8.88 23.45 36.51
C LYS A 278 9.96 22.68 35.74
N LEU A 279 10.70 23.35 34.86
CA LEU A 279 11.67 22.71 33.95
C LEU A 279 12.74 21.91 34.70
N GLU A 280 13.42 22.51 35.68
CA GLU A 280 14.56 21.87 36.36
C GLU A 280 14.17 20.58 37.11
N GLY A 281 13.05 20.65 37.84
CA GLY A 281 12.52 19.49 38.56
C GLY A 281 12.02 18.39 37.62
N THR A 282 11.46 18.78 36.47
CA THR A 282 11.01 17.82 35.45
C THR A 282 12.20 17.19 34.72
N PHE A 283 13.21 17.98 34.37
CA PHE A 283 14.45 17.51 33.76
C PHE A 283 15.10 16.41 34.60
N SER A 284 15.28 16.66 35.90
CA SER A 284 15.90 15.70 36.81
C SER A 284 15.12 14.37 36.82
N LYS A 285 13.79 14.43 36.92
CA LYS A 285 12.93 13.24 36.88
C LYS A 285 13.03 12.46 35.57
N LEU A 286 12.95 13.16 34.42
CA LEU A 286 13.04 12.53 33.10
C LEU A 286 14.42 11.93 32.85
N ARG A 287 15.49 12.64 33.23
CA ARG A 287 16.87 12.15 33.15
C ARG A 287 17.05 10.88 33.95
N ASP A 288 16.64 10.88 35.22
CA ASP A 288 16.83 9.74 36.10
C ASP A 288 16.00 8.53 35.61
N GLY A 289 14.78 8.76 35.11
CA GLY A 289 13.95 7.75 34.47
C GLY A 289 14.58 7.16 33.20
N ALA A 290 15.07 8.00 32.30
CA ALA A 290 15.71 7.59 31.06
C ALA A 290 17.02 6.81 31.31
N LYS A 291 17.83 7.24 32.29
CA LYS A 291 19.05 6.53 32.69
C LYS A 291 18.74 5.15 33.27
N LYS A 292 17.71 5.05 34.11
CA LYS A 292 17.27 3.76 34.68
C LYS A 292 16.79 2.80 33.60
N GLU A 293 15.95 3.25 32.67
CA GLU A 293 15.47 2.42 31.57
C GLU A 293 16.62 2.00 30.63
N MET A 294 17.59 2.89 30.37
CA MET A 294 18.80 2.54 29.63
C MET A 294 19.62 1.44 30.35
N GLU A 295 19.78 1.53 31.67
CA GLU A 295 20.49 0.52 32.46
C GLU A 295 19.82 -0.86 32.36
N GLU A 296 18.48 -0.90 32.37
CA GLU A 296 17.72 -2.13 32.17
C GLU A 296 17.91 -2.68 30.74
N LEU A 297 17.89 -1.82 29.72
CA LEU A 297 18.02 -2.23 28.31
C LEU A 297 19.40 -2.76 27.95
N VAL A 298 20.47 -2.21 28.52
CA VAL A 298 21.85 -2.70 28.27
C VAL A 298 22.03 -4.15 28.72
N ARG A 299 21.18 -4.65 29.63
CA ARG A 299 21.19 -6.04 30.12
C ARG A 299 20.36 -7.00 29.27
N VAL A 300 19.53 -6.49 28.35
CA VAL A 300 18.64 -7.30 27.50
C VAL A 300 19.33 -7.64 26.18
N ASP A 301 19.12 -8.84 25.65
CA ASP A 301 19.57 -9.18 24.29
C ASP A 301 18.79 -8.34 23.25
N VAL A 302 19.53 -7.66 22.39
CA VAL A 302 18.94 -6.84 21.32
C VAL A 302 18.17 -7.70 20.33
N ASN A 303 18.55 -8.94 20.09
CA ASN A 303 17.82 -9.84 19.20
C ASN A 303 16.43 -10.16 19.76
N ASP A 304 16.32 -10.37 21.06
CA ASP A 304 15.03 -10.57 21.74
C ASP A 304 14.16 -9.31 21.62
N LEU A 305 14.74 -8.12 21.82
CA LEU A 305 14.01 -6.85 21.60
C LEU A 305 13.50 -6.70 20.17
N VAL A 306 14.31 -7.07 19.17
CA VAL A 306 13.91 -7.02 17.77
C VAL A 306 12.81 -8.04 17.48
N GLN A 307 12.90 -9.25 18.03
CA GLN A 307 11.88 -10.28 17.87
C GLN A 307 10.55 -9.88 18.53
N ASP A 308 10.59 -9.37 19.75
CA ASP A 308 9.43 -8.83 20.48
C ASP A 308 8.74 -7.72 19.65
N HIS A 309 9.51 -6.79 19.11
CA HIS A 309 9.00 -5.74 18.23
C HIS A 309 8.36 -6.31 16.96
N GLN A 310 9.02 -7.24 16.27
CA GLN A 310 8.50 -7.84 15.04
C GLN A 310 7.22 -8.64 15.30
N GLN A 311 7.15 -9.36 16.42
CA GLN A 311 5.93 -10.06 16.82
C GLN A 311 4.78 -9.09 17.07
N ALA A 312 5.03 -8.01 17.82
CA ALA A 312 4.05 -6.96 18.07
C ALA A 312 3.50 -6.32 16.78
N TRP A 313 4.34 -6.12 15.76
CA TRP A 313 3.89 -5.63 14.45
C TRP A 313 3.14 -6.67 13.63
N ASN A 314 3.57 -7.93 13.68
CA ASN A 314 2.85 -9.03 13.04
C ASN A 314 1.44 -9.20 13.62
N ASP A 315 1.29 -9.07 14.94
CA ASP A 315 0.00 -9.14 15.64
C ASP A 315 -0.92 -7.99 15.20
N LEU A 316 -0.40 -6.77 15.06
CA LEU A 316 -1.17 -5.62 14.57
C LEU A 316 -1.60 -5.75 13.11
N PHE A 317 -0.75 -6.30 12.23
CA PHE A 317 -1.05 -6.54 10.81
C PHE A 317 -1.75 -7.88 10.56
N PHE A 318 -2.05 -8.64 11.62
CA PHE A 318 -2.96 -9.78 11.52
C PHE A 318 -4.32 -9.29 11.02
N SER A 319 -4.83 -8.24 11.63
CA SER A 319 -5.99 -7.50 11.13
C SER A 319 -5.58 -6.54 10.00
N GLY A 320 -6.49 -6.29 9.05
CA GLY A 320 -6.24 -5.34 7.98
C GLY A 320 -7.06 -5.57 6.72
N VAL A 321 -6.75 -4.80 5.69
CA VAL A 321 -7.40 -4.85 4.38
C VAL A 321 -6.42 -5.41 3.36
N GLU A 322 -6.87 -6.31 2.49
CA GLU A 322 -6.09 -6.89 1.41
C GLU A 322 -6.83 -6.69 0.09
N MET A 323 -6.23 -5.95 -0.83
CA MET A 323 -6.76 -5.75 -2.18
C MET A 323 -6.29 -6.88 -3.10
N ARG A 324 -7.22 -7.46 -3.88
CA ARG A 324 -6.91 -8.55 -4.81
C ARG A 324 -7.11 -8.14 -6.26
N LYS A 325 -8.33 -7.74 -6.61
CA LYS A 325 -8.69 -7.31 -7.96
C LYS A 325 -9.43 -5.99 -7.89
N ILE A 326 -8.93 -5.00 -8.62
CA ILE A 326 -9.52 -3.67 -8.71
C ILE A 326 -10.02 -3.50 -10.13
N THR A 327 -11.25 -3.01 -10.26
CA THR A 327 -11.97 -2.87 -11.53
C THR A 327 -12.43 -1.44 -11.80
N ASP A 328 -12.43 -0.56 -10.80
CA ASP A 328 -12.67 0.88 -10.94
C ASP A 328 -11.43 1.73 -10.62
N SER A 329 -11.48 3.02 -10.96
CA SER A 329 -10.38 3.96 -10.77
C SER A 329 -10.31 4.62 -9.40
N HIS A 330 -11.39 4.57 -8.61
CA HIS A 330 -11.50 5.28 -7.33
C HIS A 330 -11.12 4.38 -6.14
N THR A 331 -11.05 3.07 -6.35
CA THR A 331 -10.57 2.12 -5.35
C THR A 331 -9.05 2.22 -5.18
N PRO A 332 -8.55 2.41 -3.94
CA PRO A 332 -7.11 2.54 -3.69
C PRO A 332 -6.38 1.23 -3.98
N SER A 333 -5.15 1.34 -4.46
CA SER A 333 -4.27 0.18 -4.67
C SER A 333 -3.93 -0.52 -3.34
N GLY A 334 -3.59 -1.81 -3.39
CA GLY A 334 -3.10 -2.53 -2.20
C GLY A 334 -1.87 -1.88 -1.56
N ARG A 335 -1.00 -1.24 -2.37
CA ARG A 335 0.13 -0.45 -1.89
C ARG A 335 -0.33 0.76 -1.09
N THR A 336 -1.30 1.53 -1.61
CA THR A 336 -1.88 2.71 -0.96
C THR A 336 -2.50 2.34 0.39
N VAL A 337 -3.28 1.26 0.43
CA VAL A 337 -3.92 0.75 1.64
C VAL A 337 -2.87 0.35 2.69
N ASN A 338 -1.90 -0.49 2.32
CA ASN A 338 -0.89 -0.96 3.28
C ASN A 338 0.02 0.16 3.79
N ASN A 339 0.42 1.09 2.93
CA ASN A 339 1.22 2.25 3.32
C ASN A 339 0.46 3.17 4.28
N THR A 340 -0.81 3.43 3.99
CA THR A 340 -1.70 4.22 4.87
C THR A 340 -1.85 3.54 6.22
N LEU A 341 -2.19 2.24 6.25
CA LEU A 341 -2.31 1.47 7.50
C LEU A 341 -1.02 1.54 8.32
N TYR A 342 0.14 1.37 7.69
CA TYR A 342 1.43 1.49 8.36
C TYR A 342 1.65 2.87 9.00
N TYR A 343 1.34 3.95 8.29
CA TYR A 343 1.48 5.32 8.80
C TYR A 343 0.56 5.61 9.98
N ILE A 344 -0.69 5.14 9.92
CA ILE A 344 -1.62 5.27 11.04
C ILE A 344 -1.09 4.49 12.25
N LEU A 345 -0.67 3.24 12.05
CA LEU A 345 -0.17 2.39 13.13
C LEU A 345 1.12 2.90 13.76
N SER A 346 2.08 3.35 12.96
CA SER A 346 3.37 3.90 13.44
C SER A 346 3.20 5.20 14.21
N SER A 347 2.13 5.94 13.94
CA SER A 347 1.80 7.19 14.63
C SER A 347 0.75 7.03 15.74
N SER A 348 0.27 5.80 15.98
CA SER A 348 -0.73 5.50 17.01
C SER A 348 -0.14 4.65 18.12
N MET A 349 -0.34 5.04 19.38
CA MET A 349 0.13 4.24 20.52
C MET A 349 -0.60 2.89 20.58
N ALA A 350 0.07 1.84 21.07
CA ALA A 350 -0.52 0.52 21.24
C ALA A 350 -0.48 0.05 22.70
N PRO A 351 -1.36 0.58 23.58
CA PRO A 351 -1.33 0.29 25.01
C PRO A 351 -1.42 -1.20 25.34
N LEU A 352 -2.21 -1.97 24.57
CA LEU A 352 -2.36 -3.43 24.73
C LEU A 352 -1.04 -4.21 24.56
N LEU A 353 -0.02 -3.59 23.96
CA LEU A 353 1.32 -4.16 23.80
C LEU A 353 2.30 -3.63 24.86
N ASP A 354 1.94 -2.61 25.65
CA ASP A 354 2.80 -2.14 26.75
C ASP A 354 2.77 -3.15 27.90
N ARG A 355 3.95 -3.66 28.25
CA ARG A 355 4.12 -4.66 29.31
C ARG A 355 3.82 -4.11 30.71
N ARG A 356 3.77 -2.78 30.85
CA ARG A 356 3.48 -2.09 32.13
C ARG A 356 1.97 -1.90 32.36
N LEU A 357 1.13 -2.25 31.39
CA LEU A 357 -0.32 -2.10 31.49
C LEU A 357 -0.88 -2.99 32.61
N SER A 358 -1.75 -2.43 33.45
CA SER A 358 -2.42 -3.19 34.49
C SER A 358 -3.40 -4.22 33.91
N GLY A 359 -3.66 -5.32 34.62
CA GLY A 359 -4.58 -6.37 34.16
C GLY A 359 -6.02 -5.88 33.98
N GLU A 360 -6.49 -4.97 34.84
CA GLU A 360 -7.83 -4.37 34.75
C GLU A 360 -7.95 -3.49 33.50
N GLU A 361 -6.97 -2.62 33.26
CA GLU A 361 -6.96 -1.75 32.08
C GLU A 361 -6.83 -2.55 30.79
N ARG A 362 -6.03 -3.62 30.80
CA ARG A 362 -5.95 -4.57 29.68
C ARG A 362 -7.31 -5.18 29.36
N ALA A 363 -8.01 -5.72 30.36
CA ALA A 363 -9.33 -6.32 30.17
C ALA A 363 -10.36 -5.30 29.64
N ARG A 364 -10.29 -4.04 30.11
CA ARG A 364 -11.13 -2.95 29.61
C ARG A 364 -10.87 -2.63 28.14
N LEU A 365 -9.60 -2.54 27.73
CA LEU A 365 -9.21 -2.28 26.35
C LEU A 365 -9.56 -3.46 25.42
N GLU A 366 -9.35 -4.70 25.85
CA GLU A 366 -9.74 -5.89 25.09
C GLU A 366 -11.27 -5.97 24.94
N SER A 367 -12.03 -5.66 25.99
CA SER A 367 -13.50 -5.55 25.90
C SER A 367 -13.94 -4.50 24.89
N SER A 368 -13.22 -3.38 24.81
CA SER A 368 -13.51 -2.28 23.87
C SER A 368 -13.33 -2.68 22.41
N LEU A 369 -12.42 -3.63 22.12
CA LEU A 369 -12.22 -4.18 20.77
C LEU A 369 -13.28 -5.21 20.37
N ASN A 370 -13.75 -6.01 21.34
CA ASN A 370 -14.71 -7.08 21.07
C ASN A 370 -16.11 -6.57 20.74
N TYR A 371 -16.44 -5.38 21.26
CA TYR A 371 -17.76 -4.81 21.14
C TYR A 371 -17.68 -3.28 21.24
N ALA A 372 -17.85 -2.61 20.10
CA ALA A 372 -17.90 -1.17 20.02
C ALA A 372 -19.25 -0.74 19.44
N ASP A 373 -20.22 -0.51 20.33
CA ASP A 373 -21.59 -0.10 19.98
C ASP A 373 -21.61 0.95 18.86
N HIS A 374 -22.36 0.66 17.79
CA HIS A 374 -22.60 1.56 16.67
C HIS A 374 -21.36 2.06 15.90
N CYS A 375 -20.20 1.43 16.08
CA CYS A 375 -19.01 1.66 15.25
C CYS A 375 -18.98 0.66 14.08
N PHE A 376 -18.91 1.05 12.81
CA PHE A 376 -18.80 2.37 12.21
C PHE A 376 -20.15 2.80 11.61
N SER A 377 -20.64 3.99 11.94
CA SER A 377 -21.93 4.51 11.45
C SER A 377 -21.75 5.44 10.24
N GLY A 378 -21.86 4.89 9.02
CA GLY A 378 -21.78 5.68 7.79
C GLY A 378 -21.50 4.87 6.55
N HIS A 379 -21.23 5.56 5.44
CA HIS A 379 -20.83 4.93 4.19
C HIS A 379 -19.40 4.39 4.25
N ALA A 380 -19.16 3.31 3.51
CA ALA A 380 -17.83 2.72 3.37
C ALA A 380 -16.80 3.78 2.93
N THR A 381 -15.61 3.74 3.52
CA THR A 381 -14.52 4.68 3.24
C THR A 381 -13.62 4.24 2.09
N MET A 382 -13.92 3.12 1.41
CA MET A 382 -13.10 2.58 0.32
C MET A 382 -12.75 3.64 -0.74
N HIS A 383 -13.72 4.44 -1.17
CA HIS A 383 -13.53 5.49 -2.18
C HIS A 383 -13.21 6.88 -1.61
N ALA A 384 -12.90 6.98 -0.32
CA ALA A 384 -12.56 8.25 0.31
C ALA A 384 -11.08 8.61 0.06
N GLU A 385 -10.79 9.28 -1.05
CA GLU A 385 -9.42 9.61 -1.49
C GLU A 385 -8.62 10.41 -0.44
N ASN A 386 -9.29 11.23 0.37
CA ASN A 386 -8.65 11.97 1.47
C ASN A 386 -8.19 11.07 2.63
N LEU A 387 -8.83 9.92 2.82
CA LEU A 387 -8.46 8.92 3.83
C LEU A 387 -7.47 7.89 3.28
N TRP A 388 -7.48 7.66 1.97
CA TRP A 388 -6.57 6.75 1.26
C TRP A 388 -5.75 7.50 0.19
N PRO A 389 -4.93 8.49 0.59
CA PRO A 389 -4.23 9.32 -0.38
C PRO A 389 -3.20 8.51 -1.17
N GLU A 390 -3.17 8.69 -2.49
CA GLU A 390 -2.17 8.05 -3.36
C GLU A 390 -0.74 8.52 -3.01
N ARG A 391 -0.60 9.77 -2.55
CA ARG A 391 0.69 10.39 -2.23
C ARG A 391 0.68 11.02 -0.85
N VAL A 392 1.73 10.74 -0.09
CA VAL A 392 2.08 11.38 1.18
C VAL A 392 3.57 11.65 1.12
N SER A 393 4.00 12.91 1.16
CA SER A 393 5.39 13.30 0.89
C SER A 393 6.18 13.75 2.12
N SER A 394 5.53 13.90 3.27
CA SER A 394 6.21 14.36 4.50
C SER A 394 5.60 13.80 5.78
N THR A 395 6.42 13.78 6.83
CA THR A 395 6.00 13.38 8.18
C THR A 395 4.86 14.26 8.72
N ALA A 396 4.83 15.56 8.38
CA ALA A 396 3.72 16.43 8.75
C ALA A 396 2.39 16.00 8.10
N GLN A 397 2.41 15.59 6.83
CA GLN A 397 1.22 15.05 6.15
C GLN A 397 0.77 13.71 6.74
N ILE A 398 1.70 12.85 7.17
CA ILE A 398 1.36 11.63 7.92
C ILE A 398 0.56 11.99 9.19
N LEU A 399 1.04 12.95 9.99
CA LEU A 399 0.36 13.35 11.23
C LEU A 399 -1.00 14.02 10.97
N GLN A 400 -1.14 14.77 9.87
CA GLN A 400 -2.43 15.30 9.43
C GLN A 400 -3.39 14.17 9.04
N LEU A 401 -2.91 13.16 8.32
CA LEU A 401 -3.70 11.99 7.93
C LEU A 401 -4.16 11.20 9.16
N VAL A 402 -3.30 11.02 10.16
CA VAL A 402 -3.66 10.41 11.46
C VAL A 402 -4.75 11.19 12.17
N THR A 403 -4.65 12.51 12.17
CA THR A 403 -5.67 13.40 12.77
C THR A 403 -7.01 13.26 12.04
N LEU A 404 -6.99 13.23 10.70
CA LEU A 404 -8.19 13.06 9.88
C LEU A 404 -8.86 11.69 10.08
N TRP A 405 -8.07 10.62 10.15
CA TRP A 405 -8.58 9.27 10.46
C TRP A 405 -9.20 9.21 11.85
N THR A 406 -8.49 9.76 12.84
CA THR A 406 -8.97 9.80 14.22
C THR A 406 -10.30 10.54 14.32
N LEU A 407 -10.40 11.72 13.69
CA LEU A 407 -11.63 12.52 13.65
C LEU A 407 -12.77 11.76 12.95
N THR A 408 -12.49 11.16 11.79
CA THR A 408 -13.48 10.38 11.02
C THR A 408 -14.04 9.25 11.87
N LEU A 409 -13.18 8.43 12.47
CA LEU A 409 -13.60 7.30 13.30
C LEU A 409 -14.41 7.77 14.52
N GLN A 410 -13.95 8.80 15.23
CA GLN A 410 -14.67 9.35 16.38
C GLN A 410 -16.05 9.90 16.01
N LYS A 411 -16.18 10.60 14.87
CA LYS A 411 -17.46 11.14 14.38
C LYS A 411 -18.42 10.07 13.89
N ARG A 412 -17.92 8.85 13.65
CA ARG A 412 -18.67 7.70 13.13
C ARG A 412 -18.90 6.61 14.19
N GLY A 413 -18.88 6.98 15.47
CA GLY A 413 -19.20 6.09 16.60
C GLY A 413 -18.02 5.29 17.15
N CYS A 414 -16.85 5.33 16.52
CA CYS A 414 -15.68 4.51 16.90
C CYS A 414 -14.78 5.15 17.96
N LYS A 415 -15.33 6.04 18.81
CA LYS A 415 -14.54 6.75 19.85
C LYS A 415 -13.86 5.77 20.81
N VAL A 416 -14.55 4.70 21.20
CA VAL A 416 -14.04 3.67 22.11
C VAL A 416 -12.90 2.88 21.48
N LEU A 417 -13.00 2.53 20.19
CA LEU A 417 -11.90 1.89 19.46
C LEU A 417 -10.68 2.80 19.33
N VAL A 418 -10.89 4.07 18.98
CA VAL A 418 -9.79 5.04 18.90
C VAL A 418 -9.06 5.18 20.24
N ALA A 419 -9.77 5.15 21.37
CA ALA A 419 -9.18 5.17 22.70
C ALA A 419 -8.37 3.90 23.04
N ALA A 420 -8.64 2.77 22.38
CA ALA A 420 -7.82 1.56 22.47
C ALA A 420 -6.50 1.63 21.68
N GLY A 421 -6.24 2.78 21.02
CA GLY A 421 -5.02 3.03 20.29
C GLY A 421 -4.96 2.26 18.98
N ALA A 422 -3.78 1.76 18.63
CA ALA A 422 -3.49 1.22 17.32
C ALA A 422 -4.35 -0.01 16.92
N HIS A 423 -4.69 -0.88 17.87
CA HIS A 423 -5.57 -2.02 17.59
C HIS A 423 -6.97 -1.56 17.20
N GLY A 424 -7.53 -0.61 17.96
CA GLY A 424 -8.85 -0.09 17.65
C GLY A 424 -8.85 0.85 16.44
N ALA A 425 -7.77 1.56 16.16
CA ALA A 425 -7.59 2.29 14.92
C ALA A 425 -7.61 1.35 13.71
N MET A 426 -6.83 0.25 13.75
CA MET A 426 -6.84 -0.79 12.72
C MET A 426 -8.25 -1.37 12.52
N GLN A 427 -8.91 -1.78 13.60
CA GLN A 427 -10.25 -2.34 13.52
C GLN A 427 -11.26 -1.33 12.96
N GLY A 428 -11.23 -0.08 13.42
CA GLY A 428 -12.07 1.00 12.90
C GLY A 428 -11.86 1.24 11.41
N MET A 429 -10.60 1.22 10.93
CA MET A 429 -10.27 1.35 9.50
C MET A 429 -10.76 0.16 8.67
N VAL A 430 -10.65 -1.07 9.19
CA VAL A 430 -11.15 -2.28 8.52
C VAL A 430 -12.68 -2.24 8.41
N LEU A 431 -13.37 -1.88 9.50
CA LEU A 431 -14.82 -1.73 9.51
C LEU A 431 -15.25 -0.64 8.53
N SER A 432 -14.61 0.52 8.58
CA SER A 432 -14.96 1.64 7.71
C SER A 432 -14.70 1.32 6.24
N PHE A 433 -13.61 0.61 5.91
CA PHE A 433 -13.27 0.28 4.53
C PHE A 433 -14.37 -0.55 3.85
N GLY A 434 -14.85 -1.60 4.50
CA GLY A 434 -15.91 -2.47 3.97
C GLY A 434 -17.33 -1.98 4.20
N GLY A 435 -17.55 -0.90 4.96
CA GLY A 435 -18.89 -0.53 5.40
C GLY A 435 -19.49 -1.52 6.40
N LEU A 436 -18.67 -2.07 7.29
CA LEU A 436 -19.14 -2.88 8.40
C LEU A 436 -19.52 -2.00 9.59
N GLN A 437 -20.55 -2.45 10.30
CA GLN A 437 -21.06 -1.77 11.48
C GLN A 437 -21.37 -2.77 12.58
N PHE A 438 -20.87 -2.51 13.79
CA PHE A 438 -21.40 -3.12 14.99
C PHE A 438 -22.72 -2.45 15.36
N THR A 439 -23.70 -3.29 15.64
CA THR A 439 -24.95 -2.90 16.29
C THR A 439 -24.97 -3.49 17.69
N GLU A 440 -26.06 -3.30 18.41
CA GLU A 440 -26.19 -3.83 19.76
C GLU A 440 -26.09 -5.38 19.79
N ASN A 441 -26.58 -6.05 18.74
CA ASN A 441 -26.76 -7.50 18.77
C ASN A 441 -26.01 -8.24 17.66
N HIS A 442 -25.50 -7.54 16.64
CA HIS A 442 -24.85 -8.18 15.48
C HIS A 442 -23.83 -7.26 14.79
N LEU A 443 -22.87 -7.88 14.11
CA LEU A 443 -22.04 -7.26 13.10
C LEU A 443 -22.77 -7.33 11.75
N GLN A 444 -22.90 -6.20 11.05
CA GLN A 444 -23.50 -6.15 9.72
C GLN A 444 -22.51 -5.64 8.69
N PHE A 445 -22.55 -6.23 7.49
CA PHE A 445 -21.80 -5.78 6.32
C PHE A 445 -22.73 -5.01 5.39
N GLN A 446 -22.57 -3.69 5.33
CA GLN A 446 -23.43 -2.77 4.58
C GLN A 446 -22.64 -2.07 3.47
N ALA A 447 -21.96 -2.85 2.63
CA ALA A 447 -21.35 -2.33 1.42
C ALA A 447 -22.42 -1.92 0.39
N ASP A 448 -22.11 -0.89 -0.41
CA ASP A 448 -22.90 -0.56 -1.58
C ASP A 448 -22.73 -1.67 -2.63
N PRO A 449 -23.82 -2.30 -3.12
CA PRO A 449 -23.73 -3.32 -4.16
C PRO A 449 -22.87 -2.89 -5.36
N ASP A 450 -22.89 -1.60 -5.73
CA ASP A 450 -22.13 -1.07 -6.86
C ASP A 450 -20.62 -1.29 -6.71
N VAL A 451 -20.08 -1.49 -5.49
CA VAL A 451 -18.62 -1.66 -5.25
C VAL A 451 -18.14 -3.11 -5.26
N LEU A 452 -19.08 -4.07 -5.33
CA LEU A 452 -18.76 -5.51 -5.22
C LEU A 452 -18.18 -6.11 -6.49
N HIS A 453 -18.01 -5.32 -7.55
CA HIS A 453 -17.24 -5.70 -8.73
C HIS A 453 -15.73 -5.78 -8.45
N ASN A 454 -15.27 -5.26 -7.31
CA ASN A 454 -13.90 -5.43 -6.80
C ASN A 454 -13.76 -6.67 -5.92
N SER A 455 -12.54 -7.21 -5.83
CA SER A 455 -12.20 -8.27 -4.88
C SER A 455 -11.21 -7.78 -3.82
N TYR A 456 -11.59 -7.98 -2.56
CA TYR A 456 -10.82 -7.57 -1.38
C TYR A 456 -11.16 -8.46 -0.17
N ALA A 457 -10.26 -8.47 0.82
CA ALA A 457 -10.47 -9.18 2.08
C ALA A 457 -10.26 -8.26 3.28
N LEU A 458 -11.10 -8.44 4.29
CA LEU A 458 -11.13 -7.75 5.57
C LEU A 458 -10.78 -8.79 6.62
N ARG A 459 -9.57 -8.69 7.17
CA ARG A 459 -8.96 -9.72 8.02
C ARG A 459 -9.01 -9.29 9.47
N GLY A 460 -9.18 -10.27 10.37
CA GLY A 460 -9.01 -10.11 11.81
C GLY A 460 -9.97 -9.12 12.46
N ILE A 461 -11.24 -9.14 12.07
CA ILE A 461 -12.29 -8.33 12.73
C ILE A 461 -12.57 -8.97 14.09
N HIS A 462 -12.31 -8.25 15.17
CA HIS A 462 -12.64 -8.72 16.52
C HIS A 462 -14.15 -8.64 16.74
N TYR A 463 -14.77 -9.76 17.08
CA TYR A 463 -16.18 -9.81 17.45
C TYR A 463 -16.40 -10.88 18.52
N ASN A 464 -16.87 -10.48 19.70
CA ASN A 464 -17.12 -11.40 20.82
C ASN A 464 -15.96 -12.36 21.13
N ARG A 465 -14.71 -11.85 21.11
CA ARG A 465 -13.43 -12.56 21.31
C ARG A 465 -12.95 -13.40 20.14
N ASP A 466 -13.78 -13.66 19.14
CA ASP A 466 -13.33 -14.37 17.94
C ASP A 466 -12.83 -13.39 16.86
N LEU A 467 -12.05 -13.93 15.92
CA LEU A 467 -11.52 -13.18 14.80
C LEU A 467 -12.20 -13.63 13.51
N ILE A 468 -12.94 -12.71 12.89
CA ILE A 468 -13.66 -12.94 11.65
C ILE A 468 -12.84 -12.39 10.49
N ASN A 469 -12.67 -13.18 9.43
CA ASN A 469 -12.24 -12.68 8.13
C ASN A 469 -13.41 -12.73 7.17
N LEU A 470 -13.68 -11.60 6.52
CA LEU A 470 -14.70 -11.46 5.49
C LEU A 470 -14.02 -11.06 4.18
N ALA A 471 -14.23 -11.80 3.10
CA ALA A 471 -13.73 -11.45 1.79
C ALA A 471 -14.86 -11.34 0.76
N VAL A 472 -14.75 -10.34 -0.11
CA VAL A 472 -15.56 -10.22 -1.32
C VAL A 472 -14.72 -10.75 -2.47
N LEU A 473 -15.19 -11.83 -3.08
CA LEU A 473 -14.50 -12.53 -4.15
C LEU A 473 -15.39 -12.59 -5.38
N LEU A 474 -14.76 -12.66 -6.56
CA LEU A 474 -15.47 -12.85 -7.81
C LEU A 474 -15.26 -14.28 -8.29
N ASP A 475 -16.31 -14.90 -8.80
CA ASP A 475 -16.21 -16.19 -9.47
C ASP A 475 -15.62 -16.07 -10.89
N GLY A 476 -15.59 -17.18 -11.63
CA GLY A 476 -15.07 -17.22 -13.00
C GLY A 476 -15.88 -16.41 -14.01
N GLU A 477 -17.13 -16.08 -13.70
CA GLU A 477 -18.04 -15.26 -14.52
C GLU A 477 -18.03 -13.78 -14.07
N GLY A 478 -17.32 -13.45 -12.99
CA GLY A 478 -17.25 -12.11 -12.42
C GLY A 478 -18.37 -11.82 -11.42
N LYS A 479 -19.12 -12.82 -10.95
CA LYS A 479 -20.17 -12.63 -9.95
C LYS A 479 -19.58 -12.56 -8.55
N PRO A 480 -20.01 -11.59 -7.72
CA PRO A 480 -19.51 -11.49 -6.37
C PRO A 480 -20.15 -12.51 -5.43
N PHE A 481 -19.32 -13.07 -4.55
CA PHE A 481 -19.74 -13.89 -3.42
C PHE A 481 -18.97 -13.48 -2.16
N LEU A 482 -19.57 -13.71 -1.00
CA LEU A 482 -18.95 -13.44 0.30
C LEU A 482 -18.32 -14.72 0.83
N HIS A 483 -17.10 -14.60 1.30
CA HIS A 483 -16.37 -15.68 1.97
C HIS A 483 -16.07 -15.29 3.40
N VAL A 484 -16.52 -16.09 4.36
CA VAL A 484 -16.40 -15.84 5.79
C VAL A 484 -15.62 -16.96 6.45
N SER A 485 -14.58 -16.64 7.21
CA SER A 485 -13.86 -17.60 8.03
C SER A 485 -13.69 -17.09 9.45
N VAL A 486 -13.78 -18.00 10.42
CA VAL A 486 -13.67 -17.68 11.84
C VAL A 486 -12.45 -18.37 12.42
N ARG A 487 -11.60 -17.60 13.09
CA ARG A 487 -10.55 -18.13 13.94
C ARG A 487 -11.00 -18.02 15.39
N GLN A 488 -11.40 -19.16 15.95
CA GLN A 488 -11.81 -19.25 17.36
C GLN A 488 -10.63 -18.97 18.29
N GLN A 489 -10.89 -18.19 19.35
CA GLN A 489 -9.94 -18.02 20.46
C GLN A 489 -10.22 -19.04 21.58
N GLU A 490 -9.49 -18.96 22.70
CA GLU A 490 -9.43 -19.98 23.76
C GLU A 490 -10.79 -20.45 24.32
N THR A 491 -11.81 -19.59 24.29
CA THR A 491 -13.20 -19.95 24.67
C THR A 491 -14.12 -19.72 23.46
N PRO A 492 -14.48 -20.75 22.68
CA PRO A 492 -15.25 -20.57 21.45
C PRO A 492 -16.68 -20.15 21.78
N VAL A 493 -17.13 -19.06 21.15
CA VAL A 493 -18.55 -18.66 21.15
C VAL A 493 -19.17 -19.11 19.83
N LYS A 494 -20.41 -19.58 19.89
CA LYS A 494 -21.13 -19.92 18.66
C LYS A 494 -21.48 -18.64 17.92
N LEU A 495 -21.04 -18.55 16.67
CA LEU A 495 -21.36 -17.46 15.75
C LEU A 495 -22.30 -17.98 14.68
N TYR A 496 -23.29 -17.18 14.34
CA TYR A 496 -24.28 -17.46 13.32
C TYR A 496 -24.26 -16.34 12.29
N ALA A 497 -24.54 -16.67 11.03
CA ALA A 497 -24.63 -15.69 9.96
C ALA A 497 -25.84 -15.92 9.06
N CYS A 498 -26.40 -14.83 8.53
CA CYS A 498 -27.44 -14.88 7.50
C CYS A 498 -27.21 -13.81 6.44
N GLU A 499 -27.63 -14.13 5.22
CA GLU A 499 -27.60 -13.26 4.04
C GLU A 499 -28.55 -12.07 4.17
N ALA A 500 -28.52 -11.17 3.19
CA ALA A 500 -29.42 -10.04 3.09
C ALA A 500 -30.89 -10.43 3.32
N GLY A 501 -31.54 -9.78 4.29
CA GLY A 501 -32.93 -10.05 4.65
C GLY A 501 -33.18 -11.30 5.52
N CYS A 502 -32.16 -12.14 5.77
CA CYS A 502 -32.23 -13.34 6.60
C CYS A 502 -33.46 -14.23 6.34
N LEU A 503 -33.78 -14.45 5.05
CA LEU A 503 -34.90 -15.33 4.66
C LEU A 503 -34.63 -16.81 4.97
N ASN A 504 -33.39 -17.23 4.74
CA ASN A 504 -32.91 -18.59 5.02
C ASN A 504 -32.53 -18.72 6.50
N GLU A 505 -32.53 -19.95 7.01
CA GLU A 505 -32.09 -20.21 8.38
C GLU A 505 -30.62 -19.79 8.56
N PRO A 506 -30.28 -19.09 9.66
CA PRO A 506 -28.89 -18.69 9.92
C PRO A 506 -27.95 -19.89 10.00
N VAL A 507 -26.77 -19.76 9.40
CA VAL A 507 -25.73 -20.79 9.34
C VAL A 507 -24.75 -20.60 10.49
N GLU A 508 -24.40 -21.68 11.19
CA GLU A 508 -23.35 -21.65 12.23
C GLU A 508 -21.97 -21.52 11.57
N LEU A 509 -21.25 -20.44 11.91
CA LEU A 509 -19.89 -20.19 11.45
C LEU A 509 -18.90 -21.02 12.28
N THR A 510 -18.21 -21.93 11.60
CA THR A 510 -17.17 -22.80 12.18
C THR A 510 -15.77 -22.40 11.72
N SER A 511 -14.74 -22.87 12.43
CA SER A 511 -13.34 -22.74 12.00
C SER A 511 -12.94 -23.74 10.90
N GLU A 512 -13.86 -24.06 9.99
CA GLU A 512 -13.56 -24.92 8.83
C GLU A 512 -12.51 -24.25 7.93
N VAL A 513 -11.54 -25.04 7.46
CA VAL A 513 -10.43 -24.56 6.62
C VAL A 513 -10.92 -23.89 5.33
N LYS A 514 -12.02 -24.38 4.76
CA LYS A 514 -12.62 -23.81 3.54
C LYS A 514 -13.45 -22.56 3.80
N GLY A 515 -13.77 -22.23 5.06
CA GLY A 515 -14.71 -21.16 5.41
C GLY A 515 -16.12 -21.40 4.89
N HIS A 516 -16.96 -20.38 5.03
CA HIS A 516 -18.37 -20.36 4.67
C HIS A 516 -18.58 -19.40 3.50
N THR A 517 -19.40 -19.78 2.54
CA THR A 517 -19.67 -18.98 1.33
C THR A 517 -21.12 -18.57 1.30
N PHE A 518 -21.38 -17.29 1.04
CA PHE A 518 -22.72 -16.73 0.91
C PHE A 518 -22.86 -16.02 -0.45
N PRO A 519 -23.92 -16.28 -1.24
CA PRO A 519 -24.26 -15.48 -2.40
C PRO A 519 -24.56 -14.03 -2.02
N VAL A 520 -24.23 -13.09 -2.91
CA VAL A 520 -24.58 -11.69 -2.74
C VAL A 520 -26.02 -11.45 -3.19
N MET A 521 -26.89 -11.19 -2.22
CA MET A 521 -28.29 -10.83 -2.42
C MET A 521 -28.50 -9.36 -2.07
N VAL A 522 -29.36 -8.65 -2.81
CA VAL A 522 -29.64 -7.22 -2.62
C VAL A 522 -31.13 -7.00 -2.41
N THR A 523 -31.50 -6.34 -1.31
CA THR A 523 -32.88 -6.07 -0.95
C THR A 523 -33.39 -4.73 -1.48
N GLN A 524 -34.71 -4.55 -1.51
CA GLN A 524 -35.38 -3.27 -1.77
C GLN A 524 -36.35 -2.91 -0.63
N PRO A 525 -36.13 -1.84 0.17
CA PRO A 525 -34.95 -0.96 0.17
C PRO A 525 -33.66 -1.70 0.57
N ILE A 526 -32.50 -1.11 0.27
CA ILE A 526 -31.19 -1.72 0.53
C ILE A 526 -30.96 -1.87 2.03
N THR A 527 -30.76 -3.10 2.48
CA THR A 527 -30.32 -3.48 3.83
C THR A 527 -28.90 -4.04 3.77
N PRO A 528 -28.23 -4.28 4.92
CA PRO A 528 -26.99 -5.03 4.94
C PRO A 528 -27.03 -6.35 4.17
N LEU A 529 -25.89 -6.71 3.59
CA LEU A 529 -25.69 -7.87 2.73
C LEU A 529 -25.40 -9.16 3.52
N LEU A 530 -24.88 -9.01 4.74
CA LEU A 530 -24.55 -10.10 5.65
C LEU A 530 -24.71 -9.62 7.10
N TYR A 531 -25.27 -10.49 7.94
CA TYR A 531 -25.42 -10.30 9.38
C TYR A 531 -24.69 -11.42 10.11
N ILE A 532 -23.94 -11.10 11.16
CA ILE A 532 -23.24 -12.06 12.01
C ILE A 532 -23.56 -11.76 13.47
N SER A 533 -24.04 -12.75 14.23
CA SER A 533 -24.40 -12.60 15.64
C SER A 533 -24.03 -13.83 16.45
N THR A 534 -23.89 -13.67 17.77
CA THR A 534 -23.84 -14.78 18.73
C THR A 534 -25.24 -15.28 19.12
N ASP A 535 -26.30 -14.50 18.85
CA ASP A 535 -27.68 -14.85 19.16
C ASP A 535 -28.43 -15.33 17.90
N LEU A 536 -28.68 -16.64 17.84
CA LEU A 536 -29.44 -17.26 16.77
C LEU A 536 -30.87 -16.74 16.69
N ARG A 537 -31.54 -16.50 17.84
CA ARG A 537 -32.93 -16.05 17.86
C ARG A 537 -33.05 -14.64 17.33
N HIS A 538 -32.12 -13.77 17.70
CA HIS A 538 -32.04 -12.41 17.15
C HIS A 538 -31.97 -12.41 15.61
N LEU A 539 -31.12 -13.25 15.01
CA LEU A 539 -31.04 -13.37 13.55
C LEU A 539 -32.32 -13.93 12.91
N GLN A 540 -33.01 -14.85 13.59
CA GLN A 540 -34.31 -15.38 13.14
C GLN A 540 -35.41 -14.31 13.22
N ASP A 541 -35.39 -13.49 14.27
CA ASP A 541 -36.35 -12.40 14.49
C ASP A 541 -36.15 -11.24 13.50
N LEU A 542 -34.93 -11.00 13.01
CA LEU A 542 -34.65 -9.98 11.98
C LEU A 542 -35.54 -10.14 10.76
N ARG A 543 -35.81 -11.38 10.33
CA ARG A 543 -36.73 -11.69 9.22
C ARG A 543 -38.11 -11.05 9.38
N HIS A 544 -38.62 -10.98 10.62
CA HIS A 544 -39.94 -10.44 10.93
C HIS A 544 -39.96 -8.91 11.09
N THR A 545 -38.79 -8.30 11.31
CA THR A 545 -38.64 -6.86 11.51
C THR A 545 -38.24 -6.11 10.24
N LEU A 546 -37.65 -6.80 9.26
CA LEU A 546 -37.22 -6.20 8.00
C LEU A 546 -38.39 -6.04 7.03
N HIS A 547 -38.77 -4.80 6.74
CA HIS A 547 -39.80 -4.45 5.77
C HIS A 547 -39.24 -4.43 4.34
N LEU A 548 -39.25 -5.59 3.68
CA LEU A 548 -38.68 -5.78 2.35
C LEU A 548 -39.78 -5.90 1.28
N LYS A 549 -39.57 -5.26 0.13
CA LYS A 549 -40.42 -5.42 -1.07
C LYS A 549 -39.96 -6.58 -1.95
N ALA A 550 -38.65 -6.70 -2.14
CA ALA A 550 -38.04 -7.71 -3.00
C ALA A 550 -36.59 -7.98 -2.55
N ILE A 551 -36.10 -9.18 -2.87
CA ILE A 551 -34.70 -9.56 -2.75
C ILE A 551 -34.28 -10.10 -4.10
N LEU A 552 -33.25 -9.49 -4.68
CA LEU A 552 -32.73 -9.79 -6.01
C LEU A 552 -31.32 -10.32 -5.89
N ALA A 553 -30.91 -11.19 -6.82
CA ALA A 553 -29.49 -11.51 -6.96
C ALA A 553 -28.73 -10.24 -7.40
N HIS A 554 -27.44 -10.15 -7.06
CA HIS A 554 -26.62 -8.98 -7.40
C HIS A 554 -26.71 -8.58 -8.89
N GLU A 555 -26.62 -9.55 -9.81
CA GLU A 555 -26.69 -9.28 -11.25
C GLU A 555 -28.02 -8.67 -11.69
N GLU A 556 -29.12 -9.17 -11.15
CA GLU A 556 -30.46 -8.66 -11.45
C GLU A 556 -30.65 -7.25 -10.89
N HIS A 557 -30.10 -6.99 -9.70
CA HIS A 557 -30.05 -5.64 -9.14
C HIS A 557 -29.28 -4.67 -10.06
N MET A 558 -28.09 -5.08 -10.52
CA MET A 558 -27.27 -4.25 -11.42
C MET A 558 -27.95 -4.02 -12.78
N ALA A 559 -28.59 -5.04 -13.35
CA ALA A 559 -29.34 -4.94 -14.60
C ALA A 559 -30.54 -3.98 -14.49
N ASN A 560 -31.22 -3.95 -13.35
CA ASN A 560 -32.33 -3.03 -13.09
C ASN A 560 -31.87 -1.59 -12.86
N ARG A 561 -30.69 -1.39 -12.26
CA ARG A 561 -30.13 -0.06 -11.97
C ARG A 561 -29.48 0.59 -13.19
N TYR A 562 -28.82 -0.21 -14.02
CA TYR A 562 -28.22 0.21 -15.28
C TYR A 562 -28.85 -0.56 -16.44
N PRO A 563 -30.14 -0.33 -16.74
CA PRO A 563 -30.74 -0.89 -17.94
C PRO A 563 -29.97 -0.26 -19.10
N GLY A 564 -29.29 -1.09 -19.89
CA GLY A 564 -28.54 -0.61 -21.06
C GLY A 564 -29.40 0.28 -21.97
N LEU A 565 -28.76 0.97 -22.92
CA LEU A 565 -29.48 1.87 -23.81
C LEU A 565 -30.68 1.17 -24.47
N PRO A 566 -31.87 1.80 -24.50
CA PRO A 566 -33.08 1.17 -24.99
C PRO A 566 -32.90 0.60 -26.41
N PHE A 567 -33.61 -0.47 -26.72
CA PHE A 567 -33.59 -1.06 -28.08
C PHE A 567 -33.83 -0.02 -29.19
N LEU A 568 -34.72 0.96 -28.95
CA LEU A 568 -35.01 2.05 -29.89
C LEU A 568 -33.80 2.95 -30.18
N PHE A 569 -32.90 3.14 -29.21
CA PHE A 569 -31.67 3.89 -29.42
C PHE A 569 -30.76 3.17 -30.44
N TRP A 570 -30.53 1.88 -30.24
CA TRP A 570 -29.73 1.07 -31.15
C TRP A 570 -30.38 0.95 -32.53
N PHE A 571 -31.70 0.81 -32.58
CA PHE A 571 -32.44 0.82 -33.83
C PHE A 571 -32.26 2.15 -34.59
N SER A 572 -32.33 3.29 -33.88
CA SER A 572 -32.10 4.62 -34.46
C SER A 572 -30.67 4.77 -34.99
N VAL A 573 -29.66 4.36 -34.23
CA VAL A 573 -28.25 4.40 -34.64
C VAL A 573 -28.04 3.53 -35.89
N ALA A 574 -28.54 2.29 -35.88
CA ALA A 574 -28.43 1.39 -37.03
C ALA A 574 -29.14 1.96 -38.28
N SER A 575 -30.32 2.56 -38.10
CA SER A 575 -31.06 3.23 -39.17
C SER A 575 -30.30 4.43 -39.74
N LEU A 576 -29.71 5.27 -38.89
CA LEU A 576 -28.92 6.43 -39.31
C LEU A 576 -27.68 6.00 -40.09
N ILE A 577 -26.95 4.99 -39.59
CA ILE A 577 -25.81 4.39 -40.29
C ILE A 577 -26.26 3.89 -41.66
N THR A 578 -27.38 3.17 -41.74
CA THR A 578 -27.90 2.63 -43.01
C THR A 578 -28.25 3.74 -43.99
N LEU A 579 -28.98 4.76 -43.56
CA LEU A 579 -29.36 5.91 -44.39
C LEU A 579 -28.15 6.69 -44.88
N PHE A 580 -27.15 6.89 -44.01
CA PHE A 580 -25.90 7.53 -44.39
C PHE A 580 -25.16 6.75 -45.48
N HIS A 581 -25.04 5.43 -45.34
CA HIS A 581 -24.40 4.58 -46.34
C HIS A 581 -25.19 4.55 -47.65
N LEU A 582 -26.52 4.56 -47.61
CA LEU A 582 -27.36 4.68 -48.81
C LEU A 582 -27.17 6.03 -49.51
N PHE A 583 -27.04 7.12 -48.75
CA PHE A 583 -26.75 8.44 -49.30
C PHE A 583 -25.36 8.51 -49.93
N LEU A 584 -24.36 7.92 -49.27
CA LEU A 584 -22.98 7.84 -49.76
C LEU A 584 -22.91 7.00 -51.04
N PHE A 585 -23.63 5.87 -51.09
CA PHE A 585 -23.77 5.07 -52.30
C PHE A 585 -24.47 5.86 -53.41
N LYS A 586 -25.52 6.62 -53.10
CA LYS A 586 -26.21 7.48 -54.08
C LYS A 586 -25.29 8.58 -54.62
N LEU A 587 -24.45 9.20 -53.79
CA LEU A 587 -23.46 10.18 -54.24
C LEU A 587 -22.43 9.55 -55.17
N ILE A 588 -21.83 8.42 -54.78
CA ILE A 588 -20.88 7.69 -55.62
C ILE A 588 -21.54 7.25 -56.94
N TYR A 589 -22.76 6.73 -56.89
CA TYR A 589 -23.51 6.31 -58.08
C TYR A 589 -23.80 7.49 -59.00
N ASN A 590 -24.24 8.63 -58.48
CA ASN A 590 -24.48 9.82 -59.30
C ASN A 590 -23.19 10.39 -59.92
N GLU A 591 -22.05 10.26 -59.26
CA GLU A 591 -20.78 10.76 -59.76
C GLU A 591 -20.11 9.84 -60.80
N TYR A 592 -20.27 8.52 -60.65
CA TYR A 592 -19.68 7.53 -61.57
C TYR A 592 -20.66 7.03 -62.65
N CYS A 593 -21.97 7.10 -62.42
CA CYS A 593 -23.01 6.52 -63.28
C CYS A 593 -24.18 7.50 -63.56
N GLY A 594 -24.15 8.73 -63.05
CA GLY A 594 -25.17 9.75 -63.34
C GLY A 594 -24.98 10.44 -64.70
N PRO A 595 -25.96 11.23 -65.18
CA PRO A 595 -26.02 11.81 -66.54
C PRO A 595 -24.98 12.90 -66.87
N GLY A 596 -23.80 12.86 -66.25
CA GLY A 596 -22.66 13.76 -66.49
C GLY A 596 -21.28 13.09 -66.38
N ALA A 597 -21.20 11.77 -66.17
CA ALA A 597 -19.93 11.05 -66.07
C ALA A 597 -19.30 10.81 -67.47
N LYS A 598 -18.14 11.44 -67.74
CA LYS A 598 -17.39 11.35 -69.00
C LYS A 598 -16.91 9.91 -69.28
N PRO A 599 -17.12 9.36 -70.49
CA PRO A 599 -16.73 7.99 -70.82
C PRO A 599 -15.25 7.93 -71.17
N LEU A 600 -14.44 7.38 -70.28
CA LEU A 600 -13.10 6.89 -70.61
C LEU A 600 -13.15 5.36 -70.59
N PHE A 601 -12.72 4.79 -71.72
CA PHE A 601 -12.48 3.37 -72.02
C PHE A 601 -13.50 2.68 -72.95
N ARG A 602 -13.03 2.59 -74.19
CA ARG A 602 -13.55 2.02 -75.43
C ARG A 602 -12.87 0.67 -75.67
N SER A 603 -13.62 -0.38 -75.97
CA SER A 603 -13.16 -1.62 -76.65
C SER A 603 -14.40 -2.28 -77.29
N LYS A 604 -14.70 -2.21 -78.60
CA LYS A 604 -14.11 -2.86 -79.79
C LYS A 604 -13.91 -4.40 -79.70
N VAL A 605 -14.84 -5.13 -80.34
CA VAL A 605 -14.68 -6.14 -81.43
C VAL A 605 -14.62 -7.66 -81.09
N SER A 606 -15.76 -8.32 -81.42
CA SER A 606 -16.07 -9.43 -82.37
C SER A 606 -15.85 -10.93 -82.13
N SER A 607 -16.78 -11.67 -82.80
CA SER A 607 -16.81 -13.07 -83.30
C SER A 607 -17.53 -14.09 -82.39
N LYS A 608 -18.67 -14.75 -82.70
CA LYS A 608 -19.32 -15.41 -83.89
C LYS A 608 -19.06 -16.94 -83.98
N ARG A 609 -20.13 -17.75 -83.85
CA ARG A 609 -20.51 -19.03 -84.55
C ARG A 609 -21.70 -19.69 -83.81
N GLU A 610 -22.91 -19.87 -84.36
CA GLU A 610 -23.41 -20.82 -85.41
C GLU A 610 -23.22 -22.31 -85.07
N ASP A 611 -24.34 -23.02 -84.87
CA ASP A 611 -24.66 -24.32 -85.51
C ASP A 611 -26.16 -24.67 -85.35
N ASP A 612 -26.69 -25.29 -86.41
CA ASP A 612 -28.09 -25.61 -86.77
C ASP A 612 -28.71 -26.84 -86.05
N HIS A 613 -30.06 -26.98 -86.06
CA HIS A 613 -30.81 -27.97 -86.88
C HIS A 613 -32.28 -28.26 -86.40
N PHE A 614 -33.19 -28.27 -87.39
CA PHE A 614 -34.39 -29.12 -87.61
C PHE A 614 -35.79 -28.88 -86.95
N SER A 615 -36.74 -28.44 -87.81
CA SER A 615 -38.12 -28.92 -88.13
C SER A 615 -39.05 -29.46 -87.01
N SER A 616 -40.40 -29.37 -87.03
CA SER A 616 -41.46 -28.85 -87.91
C SER A 616 -42.81 -29.21 -87.25
N LEU A 617 -43.92 -28.61 -87.73
CA LEU A 617 -45.35 -28.93 -87.52
C LEU A 617 -45.95 -28.32 -86.23
N ASP A 618 -47.06 -27.58 -86.23
CA ASP A 618 -48.30 -27.80 -86.99
C ASP A 618 -49.22 -26.54 -87.06
N VAL A 619 -49.96 -26.48 -88.18
CA VAL A 619 -51.37 -26.04 -88.35
C VAL A 619 -51.75 -24.53 -88.32
N SER A 620 -52.14 -24.11 -89.54
CA SER A 620 -53.18 -23.12 -89.97
C SER A 620 -52.93 -21.62 -89.88
#